data_AF-A0ABC9BUQ0-F1
#
_entry.id   AF-A0ABC9BUQ0-F1
#
_cell.length_a   1.000
_cell.length_b   1.000
_cell.length_c   1.000
_cell.angle_alpha   90.00
_cell.angle_beta   90.00
_cell.angle_gamma   90.00
#
_symmetry.space_group_name_H-M   'P 1'
#
loop_
_entity.id
_entity.type
_entity.pdbx_description
1 polymer ?
#
loop_
_entity_poly.entity_id
_entity_poly.type
_entity_poly.pdbx_seq_one_letter_code
_entity_poly.pdbx_strand_id
1 'polypeptide(L)'
;MDTHRRKRATAMDAGDRISGLPDEVRHHVLSFLPARDAARTCVLSPMWRQLWASAPRLNVDAEGFTSQSSFIEFVNALLLSRGCIPLKSFWLCANGPGIFLENFRDNVNMWIRYALSSNVEELGVDDYNQNDRFEDMKNPIEFFRIQHCPFTSSYLKKLHLCYVYIDNHGLKKLFSGCPVLEDLEMINCEIFHAENFGGQPEFSSASLKSLRIEYVDFPYTGDYNMSDCYIVINMPSLVSLHVGTLLDFTLLSLVDVQSLITAAIVLNTSIDTFADCCKILGALSNVKKLELLFPYDLVSFTRNCSICS
;
A
#
# COMPACT_ATOMS: atom_id res chain seq x y z
N MET A 1 -18.64 -76.59 -3.96
CA MET A 1 -19.80 -75.69 -4.13
C MET A 1 -19.64 -74.55 -3.12
N ASP A 2 -19.27 -73.40 -3.67
CA ASP A 2 -19.49 -72.01 -3.22
C ASP A 2 -19.11 -71.59 -1.80
N THR A 3 -17.86 -71.12 -1.68
CA THR A 3 -17.48 -70.12 -0.68
C THR A 3 -17.90 -68.73 -1.15
N HIS A 4 -18.92 -68.16 -0.50
CA HIS A 4 -19.31 -66.76 -0.67
C HIS A 4 -18.20 -65.81 -0.22
N ARG A 5 -17.29 -65.47 -1.14
CA ARG A 5 -16.34 -64.38 -0.97
C ARG A 5 -17.08 -63.07 -1.24
N ARG A 6 -17.66 -62.47 -0.20
CA ARG A 6 -18.16 -61.08 -0.23
C ARG A 6 -17.04 -60.18 -0.73
N LYS A 7 -17.17 -59.67 -1.96
CA LYS A 7 -16.37 -58.53 -2.44
C LYS A 7 -16.65 -57.38 -1.49
N ARG A 8 -15.67 -57.06 -0.64
CA ARG A 8 -15.61 -55.75 0.02
C ARG A 8 -15.47 -54.76 -1.14
N ALA A 9 -16.55 -54.02 -1.42
CA ALA A 9 -16.45 -52.82 -2.20
C ALA A 9 -15.40 -51.96 -1.49
N THR A 10 -14.27 -51.75 -2.15
CA THR A 10 -13.34 -50.69 -1.79
C THR A 10 -14.17 -49.42 -1.79
N ALA A 11 -14.43 -48.89 -0.59
CA ALA A 11 -14.90 -47.52 -0.45
C ALA A 11 -13.96 -46.69 -1.34
N MET A 12 -14.53 -45.99 -2.31
CA MET A 12 -13.81 -44.95 -3.02
C MET A 12 -13.22 -44.08 -1.91
N ASP A 13 -11.91 -44.15 -1.78
CA ASP A 13 -11.15 -43.16 -1.05
C ASP A 13 -11.65 -41.83 -1.59
N ALA A 14 -12.39 -41.07 -0.78
CA ALA A 14 -12.74 -39.69 -1.07
C ALA A 14 -11.46 -38.87 -0.91
N GLY A 15 -10.41 -39.32 -1.61
CA GLY A 15 -9.05 -38.87 -1.50
C GLY A 15 -9.02 -37.40 -1.77
N ASP A 16 -8.19 -36.71 -0.99
CA ASP A 16 -7.98 -35.28 -1.00
C ASP A 16 -7.98 -34.71 -2.43
N ARG A 17 -9.16 -34.25 -2.86
CA ARG A 17 -9.39 -33.74 -4.22
C ARG A 17 -8.62 -32.46 -4.48
N ILE A 18 -8.23 -31.76 -3.41
CA ILE A 18 -7.48 -30.51 -3.48
C ILE A 18 -6.02 -30.83 -3.81
N SER A 19 -5.46 -31.91 -3.24
CA SER A 19 -4.12 -32.38 -3.60
C SER A 19 -3.99 -32.84 -5.06
N GLY A 20 -5.10 -33.25 -5.71
CA GLY A 20 -5.13 -33.61 -7.13
C GLY A 20 -5.16 -32.43 -8.12
N LEU A 21 -5.24 -31.19 -7.64
CA LEU A 21 -5.25 -29.99 -8.50
C LEU A 21 -3.85 -29.66 -9.04
N PRO A 22 -3.72 -28.99 -10.19
CA PRO A 22 -2.44 -28.45 -10.66
C PRO A 22 -1.82 -27.46 -9.65
N ASP A 23 -0.48 -27.39 -9.60
CA ASP A 23 0.24 -26.48 -8.68
C ASP A 23 -0.21 -25.02 -8.85
N GLU A 24 -0.46 -24.59 -10.09
CA GLU A 24 -0.92 -23.25 -10.45
C GLU A 24 -2.24 -22.88 -9.76
N VAL A 25 -3.20 -23.81 -9.74
CA VAL A 25 -4.51 -23.60 -9.09
C VAL A 25 -4.34 -23.54 -7.58
N ARG A 26 -3.47 -24.39 -7.02
CA ARG A 26 -3.17 -24.37 -5.58
C ARG A 26 -2.47 -23.08 -5.16
N HIS A 27 -1.51 -22.59 -5.94
CA HIS A 27 -0.89 -21.28 -5.71
C HIS A 27 -1.90 -20.13 -5.84
N HIS A 28 -2.83 -20.23 -6.78
CA HIS A 28 -3.90 -19.24 -6.92
C HIS A 28 -4.78 -19.20 -5.67
N VAL A 29 -5.23 -20.35 -5.16
CA VAL A 29 -6.00 -20.45 -3.91
C VAL A 29 -5.22 -19.89 -2.72
N LEU A 30 -3.96 -20.33 -2.54
CA LEU A 30 -3.10 -19.83 -1.47
C LEU A 30 -2.87 -18.31 -1.55
N SER A 31 -2.87 -17.74 -2.76
CA SER A 31 -2.67 -16.30 -2.94
C SER A 31 -3.82 -15.43 -2.43
N PHE A 32 -4.98 -16.02 -2.14
CA PHE A 32 -6.11 -15.33 -1.51
C PHE A 32 -6.12 -15.43 0.02
N LEU A 33 -5.25 -16.26 0.60
CA LEU A 33 -5.22 -16.47 2.05
C LEU A 33 -4.20 -15.53 2.70
N PRO A 34 -4.49 -15.01 3.91
CA PRO A 34 -3.45 -14.46 4.77
C PRO A 34 -2.34 -15.49 4.97
N ALA A 35 -1.10 -15.02 5.07
CA ALA A 35 0.10 -15.84 5.19
C ALA A 35 0.02 -16.83 6.35
N ARG A 36 -0.66 -16.45 7.44
CA ARG A 36 -0.93 -17.31 8.59
C ARG A 36 -1.82 -18.51 8.24
N ASP A 37 -2.91 -18.28 7.52
CA ASP A 37 -3.83 -19.34 7.12
C ASP A 37 -3.25 -20.20 6.00
N ALA A 38 -2.53 -19.58 5.07
CA ALA A 38 -1.76 -20.29 4.06
C ALA A 38 -0.71 -21.22 4.71
N ALA A 39 0.06 -20.73 5.70
CA ALA A 39 1.02 -21.55 6.43
C ALA A 39 0.36 -22.69 7.22
N ARG A 40 -0.86 -22.50 7.75
CA ARG A 40 -1.62 -23.57 8.42
C ARG A 40 -1.97 -24.73 7.50
N THR A 41 -2.13 -24.50 6.19
CA THR A 41 -2.37 -25.58 5.22
C THR A 41 -1.21 -26.60 5.14
N CYS A 42 -0.01 -26.24 5.61
CA CYS A 42 1.15 -27.13 5.64
C CYS A 42 0.91 -28.44 6.43
N VAL A 43 -0.06 -28.46 7.34
CA VAL A 43 -0.41 -29.68 8.11
C VAL A 43 -1.19 -30.71 7.29
N LEU A 44 -1.76 -30.31 6.15
CA LEU A 44 -2.57 -31.19 5.30
C LEU A 44 -1.70 -32.22 4.58
N SER A 45 -0.54 -31.81 4.07
CA SER A 45 0.48 -32.73 3.52
C SER A 45 1.83 -32.04 3.32
N PRO A 46 2.94 -32.78 3.15
CA PRO A 46 4.26 -32.22 2.83
C PRO A 46 4.27 -31.36 1.56
N MET A 47 3.36 -31.62 0.63
CA MET A 47 3.22 -30.86 -0.62
C MET A 47 2.71 -29.44 -0.35
N TRP A 48 1.71 -29.27 0.51
CA TRP A 48 1.21 -27.95 0.90
C TRP A 48 2.29 -27.08 1.55
N ARG A 49 3.19 -27.71 2.31
CA ARG A 49 4.36 -27.02 2.86
C ARG A 49 5.29 -26.46 1.79
N GLN A 50 5.55 -27.22 0.72
CA GLN A 50 6.38 -26.75 -0.40
C GLN A 50 5.68 -25.69 -1.25
N LEU A 51 4.38 -25.84 -1.48
CA LEU A 51 3.56 -24.86 -2.20
C LEU A 51 3.51 -23.51 -1.48
N TRP A 52 3.32 -23.54 -0.17
CA TRP A 52 3.35 -22.33 0.64
C TRP A 52 4.73 -21.65 0.54
N ALA A 53 5.82 -22.39 0.74
CA ALA A 53 7.17 -21.84 0.69
C ALA A 53 7.54 -21.27 -0.70
N SER A 54 6.89 -21.71 -1.78
CA SER A 54 7.11 -21.19 -3.14
C SER A 54 6.04 -20.19 -3.58
N ALA A 55 5.14 -19.77 -2.69
CA ALA A 55 4.08 -18.84 -3.04
C ALA A 55 4.66 -17.50 -3.54
N PRO A 56 4.20 -17.00 -4.71
CA PRO A 56 4.69 -15.75 -5.28
C PRO A 56 4.08 -14.51 -4.59
N ARG A 57 3.06 -14.69 -3.75
CA ARG A 57 2.35 -13.61 -3.08
C ARG A 57 2.28 -13.90 -1.59
N LEU A 58 2.66 -12.92 -0.78
CA LEU A 58 2.54 -12.98 0.68
C LEU A 58 1.68 -11.82 1.15
N ASN A 59 0.72 -12.12 2.02
CA ASN A 59 -0.04 -11.13 2.77
C ASN A 59 0.11 -11.43 4.26
N VAL A 60 0.96 -10.66 4.94
CA VAL A 60 1.24 -10.80 6.36
C VAL A 60 0.40 -9.79 7.12
N ASP A 61 -0.56 -10.29 7.89
CA ASP A 61 -1.44 -9.47 8.71
C ASP A 61 -1.28 -9.82 10.20
N ALA A 62 -1.24 -8.80 11.05
CA ALA A 62 -1.26 -8.90 12.50
C ALA A 62 -2.66 -9.26 13.07
N GLU A 63 -3.70 -9.33 12.23
CA GLU A 63 -5.01 -9.82 12.63
C GLU A 63 -4.93 -11.22 13.29
N GLY A 64 -5.55 -11.36 14.47
CA GLY A 64 -5.57 -12.61 15.22
C GLY A 64 -4.28 -12.94 15.98
N PHE A 65 -3.32 -12.01 16.05
CA PHE A 65 -2.22 -12.03 17.01
C PHE A 65 -2.58 -11.24 18.27
N THR A 66 -2.14 -11.73 19.43
CA THR A 66 -2.43 -11.10 20.74
C THR A 66 -1.26 -10.28 21.27
N SER A 67 -0.11 -10.33 20.61
CA SER A 67 1.08 -9.56 20.98
C SER A 67 2.01 -9.35 19.79
N GLN A 68 2.71 -8.22 19.81
CA GLN A 68 3.81 -7.90 18.89
C GLN A 68 4.84 -9.03 18.80
N SER A 69 5.26 -9.61 19.93
CA SER A 69 6.27 -10.69 19.94
C SER A 69 5.80 -11.91 19.15
N SER A 70 4.54 -12.33 19.34
CA SER A 70 4.00 -13.49 18.62
C SER A 70 3.89 -13.25 17.11
N PHE A 71 3.58 -12.02 16.71
CA PHE A 71 3.59 -11.61 15.31
C PHE A 71 5.00 -11.63 14.73
N ILE A 72 5.97 -11.01 15.42
CA ILE A 72 7.38 -10.99 14.99
C ILE A 72 7.95 -12.39 14.82
N GLU A 73 7.74 -13.27 15.81
CA GLU A 73 8.20 -14.65 15.77
C GLU A 73 7.62 -15.41 14.57
N PHE A 74 6.32 -15.23 14.32
CA PHE A 74 5.66 -15.83 13.18
C PHE A 74 6.24 -15.34 11.86
N VAL A 75 6.34 -14.01 11.65
CA VAL A 75 6.85 -13.45 10.39
C VAL A 75 8.30 -13.86 10.16
N ASN A 76 9.14 -13.82 11.19
CA ASN A 76 10.53 -14.26 11.08
C ASN A 76 10.60 -15.74 10.66
N ALA A 77 9.90 -16.63 11.36
CA ALA A 77 9.86 -18.05 11.01
C ALA A 77 9.33 -18.29 9.59
N LEU A 78 8.34 -17.49 9.18
CA LEU A 78 7.73 -17.55 7.86
C LEU A 78 8.72 -17.19 6.75
N LEU A 79 9.41 -16.04 6.85
CA LEU A 79 10.39 -15.62 5.85
C LEU A 79 11.61 -16.56 5.82
N LEU A 80 12.04 -17.05 6.99
CA LEU A 80 13.08 -18.09 7.11
C LEU A 80 12.70 -19.37 6.37
N SER A 81 11.45 -19.83 6.51
CA SER A 81 10.96 -21.05 5.85
C SER A 81 10.87 -20.93 4.34
N ARG A 82 10.68 -19.70 3.84
CA ARG A 82 10.52 -19.40 2.42
C ARG A 82 11.86 -19.32 1.68
N GLY A 83 12.91 -18.83 2.35
CA GLY A 83 14.20 -18.56 1.70
C GLY A 83 14.11 -17.42 0.67
N CYS A 84 15.09 -17.27 -0.22
CA CYS A 84 15.18 -16.14 -1.16
C CYS A 84 14.51 -16.44 -2.52
N ILE A 85 13.23 -16.79 -2.51
CA ILE A 85 12.47 -17.07 -3.74
C ILE A 85 11.86 -15.77 -4.27
N PRO A 86 11.76 -15.54 -5.59
CA PRO A 86 11.12 -14.34 -6.12
C PRO A 86 9.71 -14.11 -5.56
N LEU A 87 9.38 -12.87 -5.25
CA LEU A 87 8.07 -12.41 -4.84
C LEU A 87 7.47 -11.56 -5.95
N LYS A 88 6.20 -11.80 -6.26
CA LYS A 88 5.40 -10.89 -7.07
C LYS A 88 4.80 -9.79 -6.20
N SER A 89 4.22 -10.17 -5.06
CA SER A 89 3.62 -9.22 -4.12
C SER A 89 3.92 -9.54 -2.65
N PHE A 90 4.09 -8.50 -1.85
CA PHE A 90 4.28 -8.58 -0.40
C PHE A 90 3.46 -7.49 0.28
N TRP A 91 2.53 -7.89 1.16
CA TRP A 91 1.73 -6.98 1.98
C TRP A 91 2.06 -7.21 3.45
N LEU A 92 2.26 -6.11 4.18
CA LEU A 92 2.46 -6.10 5.61
C LEU A 92 1.41 -5.19 6.25
N CYS A 93 0.48 -5.77 6.99
CA CYS A 93 -0.63 -5.10 7.64
C CYS A 93 -0.55 -5.27 9.16
N ALA A 94 -0.79 -4.20 9.91
CA ALA A 94 -0.75 -4.15 11.36
C ALA A 94 -2.15 -4.15 12.01
N ASN A 95 -3.14 -4.82 11.43
CA ASN A 95 -4.55 -4.80 11.90
C ASN A 95 -4.80 -5.44 13.28
N GLY A 96 -3.77 -5.75 14.06
CA GLY A 96 -3.87 -6.37 15.38
C GLY A 96 -3.98 -5.34 16.51
N PRO A 97 -4.71 -5.66 17.61
CA PRO A 97 -4.89 -4.74 18.74
C PRO A 97 -3.55 -4.38 19.39
N GLY A 98 -3.22 -3.09 19.42
CA GLY A 98 -2.01 -2.56 20.06
C GLY A 98 -0.71 -2.94 19.34
N ILE A 99 -0.79 -3.36 18.08
CA ILE A 99 0.36 -3.65 17.23
C ILE A 99 0.58 -2.45 16.32
N PHE A 100 1.68 -1.74 16.53
CA PHE A 100 2.14 -0.64 15.69
C PHE A 100 3.52 -0.98 15.16
N LEU A 101 3.72 -0.91 13.84
CA LEU A 101 4.96 -1.27 13.16
C LEU A 101 6.15 -0.47 13.71
N GLU A 102 5.92 0.76 14.13
CA GLU A 102 6.91 1.64 14.75
C GLU A 102 7.55 1.03 16.01
N ASN A 103 6.77 0.32 16.83
CA ASN A 103 7.26 -0.33 18.06
C ASN A 103 8.28 -1.47 17.82
N PHE A 104 8.43 -1.92 16.57
CA PHE A 104 9.39 -2.95 16.15
C PHE A 104 10.00 -2.66 14.79
N ARG A 105 10.23 -1.39 14.51
CA ARG A 105 10.77 -0.87 13.25
C ARG A 105 11.90 -1.68 12.64
N ASP A 106 12.86 -2.18 13.43
CA ASP A 106 14.00 -2.95 12.92
C ASP A 106 13.58 -4.28 12.27
N ASN A 107 12.58 -4.96 12.84
CA ASN A 107 12.01 -6.18 12.27
C ASN A 107 11.26 -5.84 10.97
N VAL A 108 10.44 -4.78 10.99
CA VAL A 108 9.70 -4.31 9.82
C VAL A 108 10.65 -3.95 8.67
N ASN A 109 11.71 -3.21 8.97
CA ASN A 109 12.76 -2.89 8.00
C ASN A 109 13.44 -4.16 7.45
N MET A 110 13.68 -5.17 8.28
CA MET A 110 14.20 -6.46 7.84
C MET A 110 13.24 -7.18 6.88
N TRP A 111 11.94 -7.16 7.16
CA TRP A 111 10.92 -7.79 6.31
C TRP A 111 10.77 -7.07 4.97
N ILE A 112 10.81 -5.74 4.98
CA ILE A 112 10.84 -4.93 3.75
C ILE A 112 12.13 -5.22 2.95
N ARG A 113 13.31 -5.31 3.59
CA ARG A 113 14.57 -5.73 2.91
C ARG A 113 14.42 -7.08 2.25
N TYR A 114 13.82 -8.03 2.95
CA TYR A 114 13.60 -9.36 2.41
C TYR A 114 12.72 -9.31 1.15
N ALA A 115 11.61 -8.56 1.17
CA ALA A 115 10.72 -8.42 0.02
C ALA A 115 11.45 -7.79 -1.18
N LEU A 116 12.17 -6.69 -0.96
CA LEU A 116 12.94 -5.99 -2.00
C LEU A 116 14.06 -6.88 -2.57
N SER A 117 14.78 -7.62 -1.72
CA SER A 117 15.83 -8.57 -2.13
C SER A 117 15.27 -9.80 -2.85
N SER A 118 13.98 -10.05 -2.71
CA SER A 118 13.24 -11.11 -3.40
C SER A 118 12.56 -10.59 -4.68
N ASN A 119 13.02 -9.46 -5.23
CA ASN A 119 12.53 -8.88 -6.49
C ASN A 119 11.02 -8.57 -6.50
N VAL A 120 10.46 -8.16 -5.35
CA VAL A 120 9.03 -7.81 -5.25
C VAL A 120 8.63 -6.73 -6.26
N GLU A 121 7.51 -6.96 -6.96
CA GLU A 121 6.94 -5.99 -7.90
C GLU A 121 5.88 -5.10 -7.25
N GLU A 122 5.14 -5.63 -6.26
CA GLU A 122 4.05 -4.95 -5.57
C GLU A 122 4.28 -5.03 -4.04
N LEU A 123 4.52 -3.89 -3.39
CA LEU A 123 4.74 -3.80 -1.94
C LEU A 123 3.63 -2.98 -1.29
N GLY A 124 3.01 -3.51 -0.24
CA GLY A 124 2.07 -2.80 0.61
C GLY A 124 2.54 -2.75 2.06
N VAL A 125 2.44 -1.58 2.68
CA VAL A 125 2.69 -1.36 4.11
C VAL A 125 1.51 -0.60 4.70
N ASP A 126 0.84 -1.21 5.66
CA ASP A 126 -0.35 -0.70 6.32
C ASP A 126 -0.17 -0.78 7.85
N ASP A 127 -0.05 0.37 8.50
CA ASP A 127 0.10 0.48 9.96
C ASP A 127 -1.23 0.87 10.64
N TYR A 128 -2.37 0.54 10.02
CA TYR A 128 -3.68 0.75 10.62
C TYR A 128 -3.95 -0.22 11.78
N ASN A 129 -4.41 0.32 12.92
CA ASN A 129 -4.90 -0.46 14.05
C ASN A 129 -6.43 -0.29 14.18
N GLN A 130 -7.18 -1.32 13.79
CA GLN A 130 -8.65 -1.37 13.83
C GLN A 130 -9.26 -1.15 15.23
N ASN A 131 -8.50 -1.35 16.30
CA ASN A 131 -9.03 -1.34 17.67
C ASN A 131 -8.80 -0.02 18.42
N ASP A 132 -8.06 0.92 17.84
CA ASP A 132 -7.98 2.27 18.41
C ASP A 132 -9.25 3.03 18.05
N ARG A 133 -10.26 2.91 18.92
CA ARG A 133 -11.25 3.97 19.06
C ARG A 133 -10.47 5.18 19.56
N PHE A 134 -10.28 6.14 18.67
CA PHE A 134 -9.53 7.38 18.88
C PHE A 134 -9.96 8.21 20.12
N GLU A 135 -11.02 7.79 20.81
CA GLU A 135 -11.58 8.37 22.02
C GLU A 135 -10.72 8.13 23.28
N ASP A 136 -9.85 7.11 23.33
CA ASP A 136 -9.03 6.78 24.52
C ASP A 136 -7.57 7.29 24.46
N MET A 137 -7.23 8.09 23.45
CA MET A 137 -5.84 8.38 23.08
C MET A 137 -5.21 9.51 23.93
N LYS A 138 -4.59 9.15 25.06
CA LYS A 138 -3.77 10.08 25.86
C LYS A 138 -2.40 10.41 25.24
N ASN A 139 -1.98 9.68 24.20
CA ASN A 139 -0.66 9.83 23.56
C ASN A 139 -0.81 10.03 22.05
N PRO A 140 0.02 10.86 21.40
CA PRO A 140 0.00 10.99 19.94
C PRO A 140 0.31 9.64 19.27
N ILE A 141 -0.41 9.32 18.18
CA ILE A 141 -0.17 8.14 17.35
C ILE A 141 1.22 8.29 16.73
N GLU A 142 2.17 7.42 17.09
CA GLU A 142 3.46 7.36 16.39
C GLU A 142 3.31 6.50 15.14
N PHE A 143 3.04 7.15 14.01
CA PHE A 143 3.05 6.53 12.70
C PHE A 143 4.40 5.88 12.37
N PHE A 144 4.37 4.71 11.72
CA PHE A 144 5.58 4.08 11.21
C PHE A 144 6.33 4.98 10.21
N ARG A 145 7.57 5.34 10.55
CA ARG A 145 8.38 6.25 9.72
C ARG A 145 9.11 5.51 8.62
N ILE A 146 8.56 5.56 7.41
CA ILE A 146 9.06 4.78 6.27
C ILE A 146 10.35 5.35 5.65
N GLN A 147 10.76 6.58 5.99
CA GLN A 147 12.02 7.17 5.52
C GLN A 147 13.28 6.38 5.91
N HIS A 148 13.18 5.58 6.98
CA HIS A 148 14.26 4.70 7.41
C HIS A 148 14.29 3.38 6.65
N CYS A 149 13.26 3.10 5.83
CA CYS A 149 13.20 1.88 5.05
C CYS A 149 14.29 1.84 3.97
N PRO A 150 14.78 0.65 3.63
CA PRO A 150 15.88 0.44 2.70
C PRO A 150 15.37 0.28 1.27
N PHE A 151 14.63 1.27 0.79
CA PHE A 151 14.12 1.28 -0.59
C PHE A 151 15.28 1.31 -1.59
N THR A 152 15.62 0.13 -2.10
CA THR A 152 16.55 -0.05 -3.20
C THR A 152 16.08 -1.28 -3.96
N SER A 153 15.43 -1.08 -5.11
CA SER A 153 14.87 -2.16 -5.92
C SER A 153 14.79 -1.77 -7.39
N SER A 154 15.21 -2.67 -8.26
CA SER A 154 15.04 -2.55 -9.71
C SER A 154 13.78 -3.23 -10.22
N TYR A 155 12.91 -3.72 -9.33
CA TYR A 155 11.72 -4.51 -9.67
C TYR A 155 10.42 -3.92 -9.13
N LEU A 156 10.48 -3.06 -8.11
CA LEU A 156 9.29 -2.51 -7.44
C LEU A 156 8.55 -1.55 -8.38
N LYS A 157 7.36 -1.95 -8.83
CA LYS A 157 6.50 -1.20 -9.75
C LYS A 157 5.32 -0.53 -9.05
N LYS A 158 4.83 -1.11 -7.96
CA LYS A 158 3.70 -0.58 -7.20
C LYS A 158 4.01 -0.52 -5.72
N LEU A 159 3.73 0.62 -5.12
CA LEU A 159 3.89 0.83 -3.68
C LEU A 159 2.56 1.36 -3.11
N HIS A 160 2.03 0.65 -2.12
CA HIS A 160 0.88 1.08 -1.35
C HIS A 160 1.31 1.37 0.08
N LEU A 161 1.01 2.55 0.56
CA LEU A 161 1.31 3.04 1.89
C LEU A 161 0.01 3.46 2.58
N CYS A 162 -0.24 2.94 3.77
CA CYS A 162 -1.44 3.25 4.54
C CYS A 162 -1.06 3.52 6.01
N TYR A 163 -1.51 4.65 6.58
CA TYR A 163 -1.18 5.05 7.95
C TYR A 163 0.33 5.05 8.26
N VAL A 164 1.17 5.58 7.37
CA VAL A 164 2.62 5.72 7.61
C VAL A 164 3.08 7.17 7.54
N TYR A 165 4.24 7.47 8.13
CA TYR A 165 4.90 8.78 8.03
C TYR A 165 6.02 8.74 6.98
N ILE A 166 6.06 9.77 6.12
CA ILE A 166 7.16 9.97 5.16
C ILE A 166 7.53 11.45 5.05
N ASP A 167 8.82 11.75 5.16
CA ASP A 167 9.37 13.09 4.89
C ASP A 167 9.96 13.21 3.47
N ASN A 168 10.39 14.43 3.13
CA ASN A 168 11.01 14.75 1.83
C ASN A 168 12.24 13.92 1.53
N HIS A 169 13.03 13.61 2.55
CA HIS A 169 14.22 12.78 2.39
C HIS A 169 13.83 11.34 2.06
N GLY A 170 12.79 10.81 2.73
CA GLY A 170 12.16 9.54 2.44
C GLY A 170 11.64 9.44 1.00
N LEU A 171 10.93 10.46 0.52
CA LEU A 171 10.45 10.53 -0.86
C LEU A 171 11.60 10.51 -1.88
N LYS A 172 12.63 11.35 -1.68
CA LYS A 172 13.81 11.39 -2.56
C LYS A 172 14.52 10.03 -2.60
N LYS A 173 14.67 9.37 -1.44
CA LYS A 173 15.27 8.05 -1.34
C LYS A 173 14.40 6.98 -2.02
N LEU A 174 13.08 7.04 -1.87
CA LEU A 174 12.14 6.13 -2.51
C LEU A 174 12.26 6.21 -4.04
N PHE A 175 12.16 7.41 -4.62
CA PHE A 175 12.18 7.58 -6.07
C PHE A 175 13.56 7.32 -6.69
N SER A 176 14.65 7.69 -6.01
CA SER A 176 16.01 7.38 -6.48
C SER A 176 16.36 5.90 -6.31
N GLY A 177 15.84 5.23 -5.28
CA GLY A 177 16.09 3.83 -4.99
C GLY A 177 15.21 2.85 -5.76
N CYS A 178 14.05 3.29 -6.24
CA CYS A 178 13.07 2.47 -6.98
C CYS A 178 12.75 3.11 -8.35
N PRO A 179 13.68 3.09 -9.31
CA PRO A 179 13.54 3.84 -10.57
C PRO A 179 12.43 3.31 -11.49
N VAL A 180 11.95 2.07 -11.29
CA VAL A 180 10.88 1.46 -12.08
C VAL A 180 9.50 1.57 -11.44
N LEU A 181 9.37 2.34 -10.35
CA LEU A 181 8.10 2.56 -9.67
C LEU A 181 7.13 3.32 -10.60
N GLU A 182 5.99 2.71 -10.90
CA GLU A 182 4.98 3.26 -11.82
C GLU A 182 3.71 3.69 -11.08
N ASP A 183 3.42 3.10 -9.92
CA ASP A 183 2.19 3.32 -9.16
C ASP A 183 2.52 3.56 -7.67
N LEU A 184 2.06 4.69 -7.14
CA LEU A 184 2.19 5.04 -5.74
C LEU A 184 0.82 5.42 -5.18
N GLU A 185 0.37 4.66 -4.19
CA GLU A 185 -0.83 4.95 -3.42
C GLU A 185 -0.45 5.25 -1.97
N MET A 186 -0.96 6.37 -1.46
CA MET A 186 -0.77 6.85 -0.11
C MET A 186 -2.13 7.17 0.50
N ILE A 187 -2.54 6.38 1.49
CA ILE A 187 -3.81 6.55 2.20
C ILE A 187 -3.53 6.89 3.65
N ASN A 188 -4.14 7.95 4.19
CA ASN A 188 -3.99 8.34 5.60
C ASN A 188 -2.52 8.46 6.07
N CYS A 189 -1.61 8.81 5.16
CA CYS A 189 -0.18 8.89 5.44
C CYS A 189 0.19 10.28 5.94
N GLU A 190 1.03 10.43 6.94
CA GLU A 190 1.54 11.75 7.31
C GLU A 190 2.70 12.19 6.39
N ILE A 191 2.53 13.33 5.72
CA ILE A 191 3.50 13.91 4.79
C ILE A 191 3.93 15.27 5.34
N PHE A 192 4.93 15.30 6.23
CA PHE A 192 5.36 16.53 6.90
C PHE A 192 6.65 17.13 6.35
N HIS A 193 6.74 18.45 6.53
CA HIS A 193 7.98 19.21 6.52
C HIS A 193 8.76 18.90 7.82
N ALA A 194 9.98 18.36 7.70
CA ALA A 194 10.88 18.32 8.85
C ALA A 194 11.30 19.76 9.16
N GLU A 195 10.78 20.34 10.25
CA GLU A 195 10.92 21.74 10.68
C GLU A 195 12.33 22.34 10.60
N ASN A 196 13.38 21.50 10.53
CA ASN A 196 14.77 21.94 10.62
C ASN A 196 15.63 21.74 9.36
N PHE A 197 15.18 21.06 8.29
CA PHE A 197 16.11 20.65 7.20
C PHE A 197 15.60 20.66 5.74
N GLY A 198 14.52 21.37 5.42
CA GLY A 198 14.38 22.03 4.10
C GLY A 198 13.32 21.50 3.12
N GLY A 199 12.83 22.46 2.31
CA GLY A 199 12.00 22.28 1.13
C GLY A 199 10.54 21.89 1.40
N GLN A 200 9.62 22.30 0.54
CA GLN A 200 8.26 21.76 0.49
C GLN A 200 8.29 20.29 0.04
N PRO A 201 7.34 19.43 0.47
CA PRO A 201 7.25 18.05 -0.03
C PRO A 201 7.06 18.01 -1.53
N GLU A 202 8.15 17.66 -2.22
CA GLU A 202 8.20 17.55 -3.68
C GLU A 202 8.19 16.08 -4.11
N PHE A 203 7.09 15.72 -4.76
CA PHE A 203 6.93 14.48 -5.49
C PHE A 203 7.57 14.66 -6.86
N SER A 204 8.83 14.23 -6.99
CA SER A 204 9.56 14.26 -8.26
C SER A 204 9.99 12.86 -8.68
N SER A 205 9.42 12.38 -9.79
CA SER A 205 9.75 11.10 -10.40
C SER A 205 9.58 11.17 -11.92
N ALA A 206 10.51 10.56 -12.65
CA ALA A 206 10.45 10.47 -14.11
C ALA A 206 9.71 9.21 -14.59
N SER A 207 9.48 8.22 -13.73
CA SER A 207 8.90 6.91 -14.09
C SER A 207 7.48 6.70 -13.60
N LEU A 208 7.04 7.45 -12.58
CA LEU A 208 5.71 7.29 -11.99
C LEU A 208 4.61 7.67 -13.00
N LYS A 209 3.62 6.79 -13.15
CA LYS A 209 2.48 6.94 -14.08
C LYS A 209 1.17 7.18 -13.34
N SER A 210 1.05 6.67 -12.11
CA SER A 210 -0.13 6.76 -11.26
C SER A 210 0.28 7.23 -9.88
N LEU A 211 -0.40 8.28 -9.39
CA LEU A 211 -0.25 8.80 -8.04
C LEU A 211 -1.63 8.95 -7.41
N ARG A 212 -1.79 8.36 -6.23
CA ARG A 212 -2.98 8.50 -5.40
C ARG A 212 -2.60 8.92 -4.00
N ILE A 213 -3.11 10.08 -3.56
CA ILE A 213 -2.98 10.59 -2.19
C ILE A 213 -4.38 10.81 -1.67
N GLU A 214 -4.75 10.19 -0.57
CA GLU A 214 -6.09 10.31 0.00
C GLU A 214 -6.04 10.25 1.53
N TYR A 215 -6.80 11.12 2.19
CA TYR A 215 -7.12 10.96 3.61
C TYR A 215 -8.62 10.66 3.77
N VAL A 216 -8.91 9.57 4.47
CA VAL A 216 -10.25 9.05 4.74
C VAL A 216 -10.42 8.86 6.25
N ASP A 217 -11.46 9.47 6.82
CA ASP A 217 -11.89 9.24 8.21
C ASP A 217 -10.77 9.39 9.27
N PHE A 218 -9.82 10.31 9.05
CA PHE A 218 -8.77 10.58 10.02
C PHE A 218 -9.32 11.49 11.14
N PRO A 219 -9.25 11.08 12.41
CA PRO A 219 -9.75 11.90 13.49
C PRO A 219 -8.77 13.02 13.76
N TYR A 220 -9.34 14.21 13.74
CA TYR A 220 -8.74 15.47 14.09
C TYR A 220 -7.96 15.38 15.42
N THR A 221 -6.63 15.32 15.35
CA THR A 221 -5.76 15.58 16.50
C THR A 221 -5.40 17.07 16.45
N GLY A 222 -6.04 17.85 17.30
CA GLY A 222 -6.18 19.30 17.14
C GLY A 222 -4.92 20.16 17.20
N ASP A 223 -5.13 21.45 16.90
CA ASP A 223 -4.26 22.62 17.13
C ASP A 223 -2.75 22.40 16.97
N TYR A 224 -2.34 21.80 15.86
CA TYR A 224 -1.02 22.11 15.33
C TYR A 224 -1.13 23.48 14.64
N ASN A 225 -0.36 24.46 15.11
CA ASN A 225 -0.06 25.70 14.37
C ASN A 225 0.71 25.31 13.10
N MET A 226 0.01 24.70 12.14
CA MET A 226 0.56 24.30 10.87
C MET A 226 0.61 25.54 9.98
N SER A 227 1.82 25.99 9.72
CA SER A 227 2.11 26.81 8.54
C SER A 227 1.64 26.07 7.28
N ASP A 228 1.12 26.80 6.29
CA ASP A 228 0.71 26.26 4.98
C ASP A 228 1.70 25.19 4.47
N CYS A 229 1.25 23.93 4.42
CA CYS A 229 2.02 22.84 3.84
C CYS A 229 1.71 22.77 2.35
N TYR A 230 2.70 22.72 1.46
CA TYR A 230 2.46 22.58 0.03
C TYR A 230 2.96 21.23 -0.46
N ILE A 231 2.06 20.39 -0.98
CA ILE A 231 2.45 19.22 -1.76
C ILE A 231 2.72 19.68 -3.18
N VAL A 232 3.98 19.56 -3.60
CA VAL A 232 4.42 19.89 -4.95
C VAL A 232 4.50 18.61 -5.77
N ILE A 233 3.76 18.53 -6.88
CA ILE A 233 3.80 17.41 -7.82
C ILE A 233 4.52 17.86 -9.09
N ASN A 234 5.66 17.21 -9.35
CA ASN A 234 6.57 17.47 -10.46
C ASN A 234 6.93 16.15 -11.15
N MET A 235 5.98 15.63 -11.94
CA MET A 235 6.03 14.29 -12.52
C MET A 235 5.62 14.34 -14.00
N PRO A 236 6.56 14.57 -14.93
CA PRO A 236 6.26 14.75 -16.36
C PRO A 236 5.61 13.53 -17.00
N SER A 237 5.87 12.32 -16.48
CA SER A 237 5.33 11.05 -16.99
C SER A 237 4.01 10.62 -16.35
N LEU A 238 3.45 11.43 -15.44
CA LEU A 238 2.23 11.10 -14.71
C LEU A 238 1.02 11.10 -15.64
N VAL A 239 0.29 9.98 -15.68
CA VAL A 239 -0.89 9.77 -16.55
C VAL A 239 -2.18 9.87 -15.76
N SER A 240 -2.17 9.42 -14.50
CA SER A 240 -3.31 9.44 -13.59
C SER A 240 -2.93 10.08 -12.26
N LEU A 241 -3.74 11.03 -11.81
CA LEU A 241 -3.60 11.71 -10.53
C LEU A 241 -4.91 11.63 -9.76
N HIS A 242 -4.86 11.15 -8.53
CA HIS A 242 -5.95 11.25 -7.57
C HIS A 242 -5.44 11.94 -6.31
N VAL A 243 -6.03 13.08 -5.97
CA VAL A 243 -5.80 13.80 -4.73
C VAL A 243 -7.14 13.90 -4.03
N GLY A 244 -7.36 13.07 -3.03
CA GLY A 244 -8.53 13.08 -2.17
C GLY A 244 -8.50 14.26 -1.19
N THR A 245 -9.27 14.16 -0.11
CA THR A 245 -9.20 15.12 1.01
C THR A 245 -7.76 15.13 1.52
N LEU A 246 -7.17 16.32 1.67
CA LEU A 246 -5.88 16.51 2.31
C LEU A 246 -6.11 16.98 3.76
N LEU A 247 -5.10 16.81 4.62
CA LEU A 247 -5.13 17.41 5.95
C LEU A 247 -5.32 18.93 5.84
N ASP A 248 -6.13 19.51 6.73
CA ASP A 248 -6.38 20.94 6.78
C ASP A 248 -5.04 21.71 6.74
N PHE A 249 -5.00 22.81 5.97
CA PHE A 249 -3.84 23.66 5.67
C PHE A 249 -2.81 23.09 4.67
N THR A 250 -3.13 21.98 3.99
CA THR A 250 -2.30 21.47 2.88
C THR A 250 -2.79 21.97 1.53
N LEU A 251 -1.95 22.72 0.83
CA LEU A 251 -2.18 23.25 -0.52
C LEU A 251 -1.49 22.37 -1.57
N LEU A 252 -2.07 22.32 -2.78
CA LEU A 252 -1.54 21.54 -3.89
C LEU A 252 -0.89 22.45 -4.95
N SER A 253 0.33 22.11 -5.36
CA SER A 253 1.04 22.78 -6.45
C SER A 253 1.42 21.78 -7.54
N LEU A 254 0.92 21.99 -8.75
CA LEU A 254 1.22 21.18 -9.92
C LEU A 254 2.22 21.92 -10.81
N VAL A 255 3.42 21.35 -11.00
CA VAL A 255 4.52 22.01 -11.73
C VAL A 255 4.66 21.44 -13.14
N ASP A 256 5.09 20.18 -13.27
CA ASP A 256 5.19 19.47 -14.54
C ASP A 256 4.32 18.22 -14.49
N VAL A 257 3.14 18.31 -15.10
CA VAL A 257 2.16 17.22 -15.20
C VAL A 257 1.62 17.11 -16.63
N GLN A 258 2.45 17.40 -17.62
CA GLN A 258 2.05 17.53 -19.02
C GLN A 258 1.43 16.26 -19.64
N SER A 259 1.81 15.07 -19.15
CA SER A 259 1.30 13.78 -19.64
C SER A 259 -0.05 13.37 -19.03
N LEU A 260 -0.62 14.18 -18.14
CA LEU A 260 -1.79 13.81 -17.35
C LEU A 260 -3.04 13.67 -18.23
N ILE A 261 -3.68 12.51 -18.16
CA ILE A 261 -4.90 12.18 -18.93
C ILE A 261 -6.13 12.22 -18.03
N THR A 262 -5.98 11.70 -16.80
CA THR A 262 -7.05 11.60 -15.81
C THR A 262 -6.64 12.27 -14.52
N ALA A 263 -7.49 13.14 -14.00
CA ALA A 263 -7.28 13.79 -12.71
C ALA A 263 -8.58 13.76 -11.90
N ALA A 264 -8.48 13.38 -10.63
CA ALA A 264 -9.54 13.52 -9.64
C ALA A 264 -8.97 14.29 -8.45
N ILE A 265 -9.49 15.48 -8.16
CA ILE A 265 -8.94 16.35 -7.11
C ILE A 265 -10.08 16.84 -6.23
N VAL A 266 -9.94 16.64 -4.92
CA VAL A 266 -10.77 17.30 -3.91
C VAL A 266 -10.19 18.67 -3.63
N LEU A 267 -10.97 19.72 -3.88
CA LEU A 267 -10.58 21.11 -3.59
C LEU A 267 -11.22 21.56 -2.27
N ASN A 268 -10.42 22.08 -1.35
CA ASN A 268 -10.91 22.59 -0.08
C ASN A 268 -11.09 24.10 -0.18
N THR A 269 -12.30 24.54 -0.54
CA THR A 269 -12.65 25.96 -0.71
C THR A 269 -12.56 26.80 0.57
N SER A 270 -12.34 26.18 1.73
CA SER A 270 -12.12 26.88 2.99
C SER A 270 -10.68 27.39 3.13
N ILE A 271 -9.76 26.87 2.32
CA ILE A 271 -8.30 27.09 2.42
C ILE A 271 -7.73 27.54 1.07
N ASP A 272 -8.17 26.92 -0.03
CA ASP A 272 -7.71 27.26 -1.37
C ASP A 272 -8.20 28.66 -1.78
N THR A 273 -7.27 29.57 -2.09
CA THR A 273 -7.67 30.85 -2.68
C THR A 273 -8.17 30.65 -4.10
N PHE A 274 -8.99 31.57 -4.62
CA PHE A 274 -9.39 31.55 -6.03
C PHE A 274 -8.18 31.49 -6.97
N ALA A 275 -7.07 32.13 -6.60
CA ALA A 275 -5.83 32.11 -7.39
C ALA A 275 -5.18 30.72 -7.41
N ASP A 276 -5.23 29.96 -6.32
CA ASP A 276 -4.66 28.61 -6.24
C ASP A 276 -5.49 27.61 -7.05
N CYS A 277 -6.83 27.71 -6.95
CA CYS A 277 -7.74 26.98 -7.84
C CYS A 277 -7.43 27.26 -9.32
N CYS A 278 -7.21 28.53 -9.71
CA CYS A 278 -6.86 28.88 -11.09
C CYS A 278 -5.51 28.28 -11.53
N LYS A 279 -4.51 28.23 -10.65
CA LYS A 279 -3.21 27.59 -10.96
C LYS A 279 -3.36 26.09 -11.19
N ILE A 280 -4.09 25.40 -10.31
CA ILE A 280 -4.37 23.97 -10.44
C ILE A 280 -5.11 23.70 -11.75
N LEU A 281 -6.19 24.44 -12.03
CA LEU A 281 -6.95 24.28 -13.28
C LEU A 281 -6.11 24.58 -14.53
N GLY A 282 -5.22 25.58 -14.47
CA GLY A 282 -4.28 25.89 -15.54
C GLY A 282 -3.33 24.72 -15.83
N ALA A 283 -2.75 24.11 -14.78
CA ALA A 283 -1.88 22.94 -14.89
C ALA A 283 -2.60 21.70 -15.44
N LEU A 284 -3.91 21.58 -15.20
CA LEU A 284 -4.74 20.45 -15.67
C LEU A 284 -5.35 20.67 -17.06
N SER A 285 -4.94 21.71 -17.80
CA SER A 285 -5.53 22.08 -19.10
C SER A 285 -5.48 20.98 -20.18
N ASN A 286 -4.56 20.02 -20.07
CA ASN A 286 -4.40 18.89 -20.98
C ASN A 286 -5.24 17.64 -20.60
N VAL A 287 -5.84 17.63 -19.41
CA VAL A 287 -6.56 16.48 -18.86
C VAL A 287 -7.84 16.21 -19.68
N LYS A 288 -8.06 14.94 -20.03
CA LYS A 288 -9.26 14.51 -20.80
C LYS A 288 -10.45 14.20 -19.88
N LYS A 289 -10.16 13.61 -18.71
CA LYS A 289 -11.15 13.28 -17.69
C LYS A 289 -10.78 13.98 -16.39
N LEU A 290 -11.55 15.00 -16.00
CA LEU A 290 -11.32 15.78 -14.79
C LEU A 290 -12.52 15.65 -13.85
N GLU A 291 -12.29 15.14 -12.66
CA GLU A 291 -13.28 15.09 -11.58
C GLU A 291 -12.84 16.08 -10.48
N LEU A 292 -13.67 17.09 -10.22
CA LEU A 292 -13.44 18.03 -9.13
C LEU A 292 -14.47 17.75 -8.04
N LEU A 293 -13.98 17.34 -6.89
CA LEU A 293 -14.79 17.06 -5.72
C LEU A 293 -14.69 18.27 -4.80
N PHE A 294 -15.82 18.83 -4.39
CA PHE A 294 -15.85 19.78 -3.29
C PHE A 294 -16.45 19.05 -2.08
N PRO A 295 -15.91 19.22 -0.86
CA PRO A 295 -16.42 18.57 0.34
C PRO A 295 -17.94 18.75 0.55
N TYR A 296 -18.53 19.77 -0.08
CA TYR A 296 -19.95 20.09 -0.01
C TYR A 296 -20.70 20.03 -1.36
N ASP A 297 -20.02 19.78 -2.50
CA ASP A 297 -20.64 19.72 -3.84
C ASP A 297 -19.81 18.88 -4.83
N LEU A 298 -20.45 18.13 -5.74
CA LEU A 298 -19.76 17.33 -6.76
C LEU A 298 -19.84 17.99 -8.14
N VAL A 299 -18.72 18.28 -8.81
CA VAL A 299 -18.72 18.77 -10.20
C VAL A 299 -17.75 17.97 -11.07
N SER A 300 -18.27 17.14 -11.96
CA SER A 300 -17.47 16.36 -12.91
C SER A 300 -17.42 17.03 -14.29
N PHE A 301 -16.23 17.07 -14.89
CA PHE A 301 -15.99 17.62 -16.23
C PHE A 301 -15.39 16.54 -17.14
N THR A 302 -16.14 16.11 -18.15
CA THR A 302 -15.63 15.24 -19.21
C THR A 302 -15.41 16.06 -20.47
N ARG A 303 -14.16 16.17 -20.91
CA ARG A 303 -13.84 16.88 -22.16
C ARG A 303 -14.03 15.91 -23.33
N ASN A 304 -15.21 15.93 -23.94
CA ASN A 304 -15.45 15.20 -25.18
C ASN A 304 -14.59 15.81 -26.29
N CYS A 305 -13.47 15.17 -26.63
CA CYS A 305 -12.69 15.49 -27.83
C CYS A 305 -13.44 14.98 -29.08
N SER A 306 -14.53 15.66 -29.41
CA SER A 306 -15.12 15.64 -30.74
C SER A 306 -15.41 17.09 -31.11
N ILE A 307 -14.72 17.56 -32.15
CA ILE A 307 -14.73 18.91 -32.74
C ILE A 307 -13.54 19.77 -32.29
N CYS A 308 -12.47 19.70 -33.10
CA CYS A 308 -11.80 20.86 -33.68
C CYS A 308 -11.16 20.38 -34.99
N SER A 309 -11.93 20.48 -36.08
CA SER A 309 -11.46 20.46 -37.47
C SER A 309 -11.25 21.90 -37.94
#